data_AF-A0A1G2B452-F1
#
_entry.id   AF-A0A1G2B452-F1
#
_cell.length_a   1.000
_cell.length_b   1.000
_cell.length_c   1.000
_cell.angle_alpha   90.00
_cell.angle_beta   90.00
_cell.angle_gamma   90.00
#
_symmetry.space_group_name_H-M   'P 1'
#
loop_
_entity.id
_entity.type
_entity.pdbx_description
1 polymer ?
#
loop_
_entity_poly.entity_id
_entity_poly.type
_entity_poly.pdbx_seq_one_letter_code
_entity_poly.pdbx_strand_id
1 'polypeptide(L)'
;MTEQTQGKENKKDEGADKVPAAAVTGKDPETAEKKDASLGGADRVGSAKRGISLERLRNWWAPVILVLAVVFFGGTALAVYSFDMNNGFTRAVTGVFPFPAAMVNGKIVNYHDYQEQVDALKYYNDKQVELGLPAITFEEGQTLEDAALQRLVETRLTLDEAKKYGVEVTDEEIDSAFTDFVAAQGGNTDEVVKSLRDYYNWSVDQFKDTFIRDVLYRQDVTKGLVADAQFDVEKRKEAEAVLARVQKAVDAAAVVPAEGGDAADGADAAAEGAATPETFESIAKEVSDDPTSAENGGDLGVFTLQQMVPEFANAVAGLEVGKVSGVVHTEFGFHIVRLDKVIPGESGDPTQDQYAAHHILIAGTSLDDYLKAREAAAKIRRFVP
;
A
#
# COMPACT_ATOMS: atom_id res chain seq x y z
N MET A 1 60.55 -4.11 7.23
CA MET A 1 60.44 -2.87 8.03
C MET A 1 58.95 -2.70 8.28
N THR A 2 58.44 -3.36 9.33
CA THR A 2 58.10 -2.80 10.66
C THR A 2 56.73 -2.11 10.62
N GLU A 3 55.73 -2.42 11.45
CA GLU A 3 55.68 -3.27 12.65
C GLU A 3 54.23 -3.56 13.02
N GLN A 4 54.01 -4.73 13.62
CA GLN A 4 52.78 -5.14 14.31
C GLN A 4 52.65 -4.42 15.67
N THR A 5 51.46 -4.38 16.25
CA THR A 5 51.30 -4.62 17.70
C THR A 5 49.90 -5.12 18.05
N GLN A 6 49.86 -6.33 18.64
CA GLN A 6 48.75 -6.94 19.36
C GLN A 6 48.82 -6.59 20.86
N GLY A 7 47.66 -6.64 21.52
CA GLY A 7 47.46 -7.35 22.80
C GLY A 7 47.37 -6.51 24.08
N LYS A 8 46.33 -6.71 24.90
CA LYS A 8 46.25 -7.79 25.90
C LYS A 8 45.01 -7.72 26.81
N GLU A 9 44.56 -8.91 27.19
CA GLU A 9 43.60 -9.26 28.26
C GLU A 9 44.13 -8.99 29.70
N ASN A 10 43.23 -8.73 30.65
CA ASN A 10 43.03 -9.46 31.93
C ASN A 10 41.94 -8.75 32.75
N LYS A 11 40.81 -9.34 33.21
CA LYS A 11 40.53 -10.45 34.17
C LYS A 11 40.33 -9.98 35.64
N LYS A 12 39.09 -10.23 36.13
CA LYS A 12 38.61 -10.56 37.51
C LYS A 12 38.75 -9.58 38.70
N ASP A 13 37.61 -9.29 39.34
CA ASP A 13 37.17 -9.79 40.69
C ASP A 13 35.73 -9.26 40.95
N GLU A 14 34.70 -10.10 41.15
CA GLU A 14 34.25 -10.85 42.35
C GLU A 14 33.49 -10.02 43.42
N GLY A 15 32.28 -10.51 43.79
CA GLY A 15 31.42 -10.04 44.90
C GLY A 15 29.97 -9.73 44.47
N ALA A 16 29.05 -10.68 44.29
CA ALA A 16 28.37 -11.55 45.27
C ALA A 16 27.40 -10.81 46.23
N ASP A 17 26.08 -10.87 45.95
CA ASP A 17 25.01 -11.34 46.85
C ASP A 17 23.65 -11.27 46.12
N LYS A 18 23.06 -12.40 45.68
CA LYS A 18 22.11 -13.29 46.40
C LYS A 18 20.71 -12.70 46.68
N VAL A 19 19.81 -12.90 45.70
CA VAL A 19 18.50 -13.62 45.72
C VAL A 19 18.10 -14.20 47.11
N PRO A 20 16.82 -14.34 47.54
CA PRO A 20 15.72 -14.78 46.65
C PRO A 20 14.26 -14.42 46.97
N ALA A 21 13.41 -14.79 46.00
CA ALA A 21 11.98 -15.03 46.12
C ALA A 21 11.66 -16.31 46.91
N ALA A 22 10.48 -16.38 47.57
CA ALA A 22 9.46 -17.43 47.41
C ALA A 22 8.54 -17.64 48.65
N ALA A 23 7.29 -18.00 48.34
CA ALA A 23 6.42 -18.97 49.03
C ALA A 23 5.50 -18.53 50.20
N VAL A 24 4.20 -18.47 49.87
CA VAL A 24 3.06 -19.28 50.38
C VAL A 24 3.19 -19.94 51.76
N THR A 25 2.19 -19.70 52.62
CA THR A 25 1.45 -20.60 53.56
C THR A 25 0.64 -19.68 54.49
N GLY A 26 -0.59 -19.91 54.94
CA GLY A 26 -1.59 -20.96 54.88
C GLY A 26 -2.63 -20.70 55.99
N LYS A 27 -3.86 -21.20 55.81
CA LYS A 27 -4.89 -21.51 56.83
C LYS A 27 -5.76 -20.40 57.49
N ASP A 28 -7.03 -20.44 57.11
CA ASP A 28 -8.27 -20.15 57.87
C ASP A 28 -8.36 -20.92 59.22
N PRO A 29 -9.49 -20.84 59.98
CA PRO A 29 -10.29 -19.70 60.47
C PRO A 29 -10.61 -19.85 61.98
N GLU A 30 -11.07 -18.81 62.69
CA GLU A 30 -11.99 -19.02 63.81
C GLU A 30 -12.83 -17.79 64.19
N THR A 31 -14.10 -18.08 64.40
CA THR A 31 -15.26 -17.28 64.77
C THR A 31 -15.28 -16.83 66.23
N ALA A 32 -15.86 -15.66 66.53
CA ALA A 32 -16.66 -15.30 67.72
C ALA A 32 -16.71 -13.76 67.84
N GLU A 33 -17.75 -13.06 68.30
CA GLU A 33 -19.13 -13.31 68.66
C GLU A 33 -19.72 -11.92 68.98
N LYS A 34 -21.03 -11.75 68.79
CA LYS A 34 -21.81 -10.53 69.03
C LYS A 34 -21.68 -9.97 70.45
N LYS A 35 -21.86 -8.65 70.60
CA LYS A 35 -22.63 -8.09 71.72
C LYS A 35 -23.40 -6.84 71.31
N ASP A 36 -24.71 -6.96 71.42
CA ASP A 36 -25.69 -5.88 71.32
C ASP A 36 -25.59 -4.92 72.52
N ALA A 37 -25.77 -3.63 72.25
CA ALA A 37 -26.22 -2.66 73.24
C ALA A 37 -27.13 -1.64 72.55
N SER A 38 -28.44 -1.93 72.64
CA SER A 38 -29.54 -0.99 72.50
C SER A 38 -29.36 0.19 73.46
N LEU A 39 -29.74 1.41 73.04
CA LEU A 39 -30.45 2.39 73.87
C LEU A 39 -30.91 3.60 73.01
N GLY A 40 -32.20 3.94 73.12
CA GLY A 40 -32.66 5.33 73.12
C GLY A 40 -33.25 5.88 71.83
N GLY A 41 -34.57 5.73 71.67
CA GLY A 41 -35.35 6.58 70.77
C GLY A 41 -35.54 8.00 71.33
N ALA A 42 -35.59 8.97 70.42
CA ALA A 42 -36.27 10.25 70.63
C ALA A 42 -36.65 10.83 69.26
N ASP A 43 -37.95 10.99 69.06
CA ASP A 43 -38.56 11.73 67.96
C ASP A 43 -38.02 13.16 67.86
N ARG A 44 -37.88 13.67 66.62
CA ARG A 44 -38.25 15.05 66.24
C ARG A 44 -38.11 15.32 64.73
N VAL A 45 -39.26 15.68 64.15
CA VAL A 45 -39.48 16.80 63.21
C VAL A 45 -38.83 16.75 61.82
N GLY A 46 -39.67 16.50 60.82
CA GLY A 46 -39.88 17.39 59.67
C GLY A 46 -38.67 17.81 58.84
N SER A 47 -38.45 17.10 57.73
CA SER A 47 -37.96 17.72 56.49
C SER A 47 -38.29 16.80 55.31
N ALA A 48 -39.43 17.03 54.68
CA ALA A 48 -39.69 16.50 53.35
C ALA A 48 -38.76 17.20 52.34
N LYS A 49 -37.48 16.77 52.28
CA LYS A 49 -36.65 17.05 51.11
C LYS A 49 -37.24 16.22 49.97
N ARG A 50 -38.01 16.87 49.11
CA ARG A 50 -38.28 16.40 47.75
C ARG A 50 -36.94 16.30 47.03
N GLY A 51 -36.21 15.22 47.28
CA GLY A 51 -35.08 14.83 46.45
C GLY A 51 -35.66 14.45 45.09
N ILE A 52 -35.44 15.28 44.08
CA ILE A 52 -35.67 14.86 42.70
C ILE A 52 -34.68 13.71 42.49
N SER A 53 -35.18 12.50 42.27
CA SER A 53 -34.32 11.35 42.00
C SER A 53 -33.42 11.69 40.82
N LEU A 54 -32.14 11.29 40.87
CA LEU A 54 -31.17 11.52 39.79
C LEU A 54 -31.69 11.00 38.44
N GLU A 55 -32.57 10.00 38.45
CA GLU A 55 -33.27 9.48 37.27
C GLU A 55 -34.28 10.46 36.66
N ARG A 56 -35.00 11.25 37.48
CA ARG A 56 -35.93 12.29 37.00
C ARG A 56 -35.19 13.48 36.40
N LEU A 57 -34.04 13.85 36.97
CA LEU A 57 -33.16 14.85 36.37
C LEU A 57 -32.60 14.36 35.03
N ARG A 58 -32.07 13.12 34.96
CA ARG A 58 -31.58 12.52 33.72
C ARG A 58 -32.63 12.50 32.59
N ASN A 59 -33.87 12.12 32.88
CA ASN A 59 -34.95 12.07 31.87
C ASN A 59 -35.47 13.45 31.44
N TRP A 60 -35.33 14.49 32.28
CA TRP A 60 -35.78 15.84 31.94
C TRP A 60 -34.74 16.62 31.13
N TRP A 61 -33.46 16.38 31.40
CA TRP A 61 -32.35 16.96 30.64
C TRP A 61 -32.06 16.22 29.32
N ALA A 62 -32.37 14.93 29.21
CA ALA A 62 -32.18 14.16 27.97
C ALA A 62 -32.78 14.82 26.71
N PRO A 63 -34.06 15.27 26.68
CA PRO A 63 -34.60 15.96 25.51
C PRO A 63 -33.96 17.34 25.27
N VAL A 64 -33.55 18.04 26.34
CA VAL A 64 -32.88 19.34 26.22
C VAL A 64 -31.48 19.18 25.64
N ILE A 65 -30.72 18.19 26.12
CA ILE A 65 -29.39 17.83 25.58
C ILE A 65 -29.53 17.34 24.14
N LEU A 66 -30.56 16.57 23.81
CA LEU A 66 -30.83 16.14 22.43
C LEU A 66 -31.11 17.34 21.52
N VAL A 67 -31.94 18.30 21.94
CA VAL A 67 -32.24 19.50 21.15
C VAL A 67 -31.00 20.38 21.00
N LEU A 68 -30.23 20.58 22.08
CA LEU A 68 -28.97 21.33 22.02
C LEU A 68 -27.94 20.62 21.13
N ALA A 69 -27.89 19.29 21.16
CA ALA A 69 -27.06 18.50 20.26
C ALA A 69 -27.53 18.68 18.80
N VAL A 70 -28.84 18.57 18.51
CA VAL A 70 -29.38 18.76 17.16
C VAL A 70 -29.14 20.18 16.65
N VAL A 71 -29.27 21.21 17.50
CA VAL A 71 -28.98 22.60 17.14
C VAL A 71 -27.48 22.83 16.97
N PHE A 72 -26.64 22.23 17.82
CA PHE A 72 -25.19 22.29 17.68
C PHE A 72 -24.73 21.58 16.41
N PHE A 73 -25.07 20.30 16.23
CA PHE A 73 -24.72 19.52 15.03
C PHE A 73 -25.36 20.09 13.76
N GLY A 74 -26.61 20.55 13.82
CA GLY A 74 -27.30 21.17 12.68
C GLY A 74 -26.72 22.53 12.33
N GLY A 75 -26.42 23.36 13.32
CA GLY A 75 -25.75 24.65 13.14
C GLY A 75 -24.31 24.51 12.65
N THR A 76 -23.56 23.54 13.18
CA THR A 76 -22.22 23.19 12.73
C THR A 76 -22.23 22.62 11.31
N ALA A 77 -23.15 21.72 10.99
CA ALA A 77 -23.30 21.22 9.62
C ALA A 77 -23.59 22.37 8.65
N LEU A 78 -24.48 23.29 9.02
CA LEU A 78 -24.79 24.47 8.22
C LEU A 78 -23.58 25.42 8.10
N ALA A 79 -22.78 25.57 9.15
CA ALA A 79 -21.51 26.32 9.11
C ALA A 79 -20.47 25.67 8.18
N VAL A 80 -20.31 24.34 8.24
CA VAL A 80 -19.38 23.55 7.42
C VAL A 80 -19.77 23.60 5.94
N TYR A 81 -21.05 23.35 5.63
CA TYR A 81 -21.49 23.19 4.23
C TYR A 81 -21.97 24.49 3.57
N SER A 82 -22.49 25.47 4.33
CA SER A 82 -23.11 26.67 3.74
C SER A 82 -22.28 27.94 3.85
N PHE A 83 -21.25 27.98 4.71
CA PHE A 83 -20.48 29.21 4.96
C PHE A 83 -18.99 29.13 4.60
N ASP A 84 -18.53 28.03 3.99
CA ASP A 84 -17.14 27.79 3.56
C ASP A 84 -16.09 28.32 4.57
N MET A 85 -16.40 28.15 5.85
CA MET A 85 -15.58 28.69 6.92
C MET A 85 -14.40 27.75 7.14
N ASN A 86 -13.37 27.83 6.29
CA ASN A 86 -12.09 27.15 6.50
C ASN A 86 -11.28 27.87 7.61
N ASN A 87 -11.83 27.90 8.84
CA ASN A 87 -11.22 28.50 10.01
C ASN A 87 -10.83 27.43 11.05
N GLY A 88 -9.98 27.80 12.01
CA GLY A 88 -9.46 26.85 13.01
C GLY A 88 -10.54 26.17 13.86
N PHE A 89 -11.72 26.79 14.01
CA PHE A 89 -12.85 26.18 14.71
C PHE A 89 -13.48 25.05 13.88
N THR A 90 -13.74 25.27 12.59
CA THR A 90 -14.29 24.25 11.70
C THR A 90 -13.38 23.03 11.64
N ARG A 91 -12.07 23.21 11.47
CA ARG A 91 -11.09 22.10 11.47
C ARG A 91 -11.06 21.33 12.80
N ALA A 92 -11.08 22.03 13.94
CA ALA A 92 -11.12 21.39 15.25
C ALA A 92 -12.38 20.54 15.45
N VAL A 93 -13.52 20.99 14.91
CA VAL A 93 -14.79 20.28 15.03
C VAL A 93 -14.88 19.11 14.05
N THR A 94 -14.40 19.27 12.81
CA THR A 94 -14.41 18.22 11.77
C THR A 94 -13.35 17.15 11.98
N GLY A 95 -12.25 17.47 12.70
CA GLY A 95 -11.28 16.48 13.15
C GLY A 95 -11.79 15.58 14.29
N VAL A 96 -12.84 16.01 15.02
CA VAL A 96 -13.44 15.22 16.11
C VAL A 96 -14.73 14.52 15.66
N PHE A 97 -15.51 15.17 14.79
CA PHE A 97 -16.77 14.64 14.29
C PHE A 97 -16.70 14.35 12.79
N PRO A 98 -17.05 13.13 12.35
CA PRO A 98 -16.89 12.69 10.97
C PRO A 98 -18.00 13.29 10.07
N PHE A 99 -17.86 14.57 9.73
CA PHE A 99 -18.72 15.20 8.72
C PHE A 99 -18.35 14.65 7.34
N PRO A 100 -19.32 14.19 6.53
CA PRO A 100 -19.01 13.67 5.19
C PRO A 100 -18.71 14.78 4.18
N ALA A 101 -17.58 14.70 3.49
CA ALA A 101 -17.38 15.37 2.21
C ALA A 101 -18.13 14.65 1.09
N ALA A 102 -18.07 13.32 1.12
CA ALA A 102 -18.83 12.43 0.27
C ALA A 102 -19.20 11.15 1.04
N MET A 103 -20.09 10.36 0.46
CA MET A 103 -20.32 8.98 0.86
C MET A 103 -20.16 8.06 -0.34
N VAL A 104 -19.37 7.00 -0.17
CA VAL A 104 -19.10 5.97 -1.18
C VAL A 104 -19.60 4.64 -0.63
N ASN A 105 -20.59 4.03 -1.28
CA ASN A 105 -21.21 2.76 -0.83
C ASN A 105 -21.70 2.79 0.63
N GLY A 106 -22.15 3.96 1.10
CA GLY A 106 -22.63 4.17 2.47
C GLY A 106 -21.53 4.41 3.52
N LYS A 107 -20.25 4.45 3.11
CA LYS A 107 -19.12 4.81 3.97
C LYS A 107 -18.75 6.28 3.75
N ILE A 108 -18.34 6.94 4.83
CA ILE A 108 -18.00 8.36 4.83
C ILE A 108 -16.60 8.56 4.24
N VAL A 109 -16.47 9.58 3.39
CA VAL A 109 -15.22 10.28 3.07
C VAL A 109 -15.23 11.54 3.94
N ASN A 110 -14.26 11.72 4.85
CA ASN A 110 -14.33 12.80 5.83
C ASN A 110 -14.07 14.17 5.19
N TYR A 111 -14.78 15.17 5.72
CA TYR A 111 -14.60 16.57 5.34
C TYR A 111 -13.27 17.15 5.81
N HIS A 112 -12.76 16.70 6.96
CA HIS A 112 -11.43 17.09 7.43
C HIS A 112 -10.34 16.71 6.41
N ASP A 113 -10.29 15.43 6.02
CA ASP A 113 -9.33 14.91 5.05
C ASP A 113 -9.46 15.63 3.69
N TYR A 114 -10.69 15.94 3.29
CA TYR A 114 -10.96 16.74 2.09
C TYR A 114 -10.34 18.14 2.18
N GLN A 115 -10.52 18.84 3.29
CA GLN A 115 -9.91 20.16 3.49
C GLN A 115 -8.38 20.09 3.50
N GLU A 116 -7.80 19.08 4.17
CA GLU A 116 -6.34 18.91 4.19
C GLU A 116 -5.76 18.67 2.79
N GLN A 117 -6.42 17.84 1.98
CA GLN A 117 -6.01 17.58 0.59
C GLN A 117 -6.14 18.85 -0.28
N VAL A 118 -7.24 19.59 -0.14
CA VAL A 118 -7.43 20.87 -0.86
C VAL A 118 -6.36 21.88 -0.46
N ASP A 119 -6.11 22.06 0.84
CA ASP A 119 -5.11 23.01 1.34
C ASP A 119 -3.69 22.62 0.86
N ALA A 120 -3.36 21.33 0.84
CA ALA A 120 -2.07 20.83 0.35
C ALA A 120 -1.89 21.05 -1.15
N LEU A 121 -2.88 20.71 -1.98
CA LEU A 121 -2.84 20.93 -3.42
C LEU A 121 -2.77 22.42 -3.76
N LYS A 122 -3.51 23.28 -3.04
CA LYS A 122 -3.44 24.74 -3.21
C LYS A 122 -2.06 25.26 -2.90
N TYR A 123 -1.50 24.86 -1.75
CA TYR A 123 -0.15 25.26 -1.35
C TYR A 123 0.91 24.85 -2.38
N TYR A 124 0.86 23.60 -2.84
CA TYR A 124 1.79 23.10 -3.86
C TYR A 124 1.66 23.87 -5.18
N ASN A 125 0.42 24.07 -5.66
CA ASN A 125 0.16 24.82 -6.89
C ASN A 125 0.66 26.27 -6.80
N ASP A 126 0.38 26.95 -5.69
CA ASP A 126 0.82 28.33 -5.46
C ASP A 126 2.36 28.43 -5.43
N LYS A 127 3.03 27.44 -4.81
CA LYS A 127 4.50 27.35 -4.80
C LYS A 127 5.09 27.11 -6.18
N GLN A 128 4.49 26.26 -7.01
CA GLN A 128 4.94 26.07 -8.38
C GLN A 128 4.87 27.38 -9.19
N VAL A 129 3.75 28.09 -9.08
CA VAL A 129 3.56 29.39 -9.75
C VAL A 129 4.58 30.43 -9.24
N GLU A 130 4.84 30.49 -7.93
CA GLU A 130 5.87 31.36 -7.33
C GLU A 130 7.26 31.09 -7.91
N LEU A 131 7.59 29.82 -8.16
CA LEU A 131 8.85 29.37 -8.73
C LEU A 131 8.91 29.49 -10.27
N GLY A 132 7.85 29.98 -10.91
CA GLY A 132 7.75 30.09 -12.37
C GLY A 132 7.61 28.73 -13.09
N LEU A 133 7.21 27.69 -12.36
CA LEU A 133 6.90 26.37 -12.89
C LEU A 133 5.44 26.32 -13.39
N PRO A 134 5.10 25.40 -14.30
CA PRO A 134 3.71 25.19 -14.71
C PRO A 134 2.86 24.82 -13.50
N ALA A 135 1.65 25.40 -13.42
CA ALA A 135 0.64 25.02 -12.44
C ALA A 135 0.18 23.57 -12.65
N ILE A 136 -0.50 23.00 -11.64
CA ILE A 136 -1.10 21.67 -11.76
C ILE A 136 -2.09 21.68 -12.93
N THR A 137 -1.94 20.72 -13.84
CA THR A 137 -2.89 20.48 -14.92
C THR A 137 -3.97 19.52 -14.44
N PHE A 138 -5.23 19.95 -14.55
CA PHE A 138 -6.41 19.13 -14.23
C PHE A 138 -7.09 18.64 -15.52
N GLU A 139 -7.96 17.64 -15.41
CA GLU A 139 -8.82 17.24 -16.52
C GLU A 139 -9.75 18.40 -16.94
N GLU A 140 -10.26 18.37 -18.18
CA GLU A 140 -11.09 19.46 -18.70
C GLU A 140 -12.33 19.68 -17.82
N GLY A 141 -12.43 20.88 -17.23
CA GLY A 141 -13.54 21.25 -16.34
C GLY A 141 -13.40 20.78 -14.89
N GLN A 142 -12.32 20.07 -14.54
CA GLN A 142 -12.04 19.63 -13.17
C GLN A 142 -11.42 20.76 -12.36
N THR A 143 -11.95 21.01 -11.17
CA THR A 143 -11.35 21.93 -10.19
C THR A 143 -10.34 21.23 -9.28
N LEU A 144 -9.54 22.00 -8.57
CA LEU A 144 -8.62 21.46 -7.55
C LEU A 144 -9.40 20.74 -6.44
N GLU A 145 -10.54 21.31 -6.04
CA GLU A 145 -11.50 20.72 -5.12
C GLU A 145 -12.03 19.37 -5.63
N ASP A 146 -12.38 19.27 -6.91
CA ASP A 146 -12.81 18.01 -7.52
C ASP A 146 -11.71 16.95 -7.50
N ALA A 147 -10.48 17.35 -7.84
CA ALA A 147 -9.33 16.46 -7.80
C ALA A 147 -9.03 15.94 -6.38
N ALA A 148 -9.13 16.82 -5.37
CA ALA A 148 -8.97 16.44 -3.96
C ALA A 148 -10.04 15.45 -3.51
N LEU A 149 -11.31 15.69 -3.87
CA LEU A 149 -12.40 14.79 -3.52
C LEU A 149 -12.24 13.44 -4.23
N GLN A 150 -11.90 13.44 -5.51
CA GLN A 150 -11.69 12.22 -6.30
C GLN A 150 -10.61 11.35 -5.68
N ARG A 151 -9.45 11.93 -5.31
CA ARG A 151 -8.37 11.22 -4.62
C ARG A 151 -8.87 10.49 -3.37
N LEU A 152 -9.72 11.14 -2.57
CA LEU A 152 -10.28 10.54 -1.36
C LEU A 152 -11.35 9.47 -1.63
N VAL A 153 -12.12 9.63 -2.71
CA VAL A 153 -13.04 8.59 -3.18
C VAL A 153 -12.25 7.35 -3.60
N GLU A 154 -11.17 7.51 -4.36
CA GLU A 154 -10.28 6.42 -4.73
C GLU A 154 -9.66 5.76 -3.49
N THR A 155 -9.09 6.52 -2.56
CA THR A 155 -8.55 5.96 -1.29
C THR A 155 -9.62 5.17 -0.55
N ARG A 156 -10.87 5.67 -0.50
CA ARG A 156 -12.00 4.94 0.12
C ARG A 156 -12.31 3.63 -0.59
N LEU A 157 -12.21 3.57 -1.92
CA LEU A 157 -12.38 2.36 -2.71
C LEU A 157 -11.22 1.38 -2.52
N THR A 158 -9.98 1.87 -2.48
CA THR A 158 -8.80 1.06 -2.14
C THR A 158 -8.96 0.41 -0.77
N LEU A 159 -9.41 1.15 0.25
CA LEU A 159 -9.67 0.59 1.58
C LEU A 159 -10.81 -0.45 1.60
N ASP A 160 -11.77 -0.33 0.69
CA ASP A 160 -12.83 -1.33 0.54
C ASP A 160 -12.29 -2.64 -0.05
N GLU A 161 -11.39 -2.55 -1.03
CA GLU A 161 -10.70 -3.69 -1.62
C GLU A 161 -9.65 -4.28 -0.66
N ALA A 162 -8.93 -3.45 0.09
CA ALA A 162 -8.01 -3.90 1.14
C ALA A 162 -8.74 -4.82 2.12
N LYS A 163 -9.93 -4.43 2.57
CA LYS A 163 -10.77 -5.28 3.42
C LYS A 163 -11.20 -6.59 2.73
N LYS A 164 -11.50 -6.56 1.44
CA LYS A 164 -11.86 -7.77 0.66
C LYS A 164 -10.70 -8.77 0.62
N TYR A 165 -9.47 -8.27 0.47
CA TYR A 165 -8.25 -9.07 0.41
C TYR A 165 -7.59 -9.34 1.76
N GLY A 166 -8.15 -8.81 2.86
CA GLY A 166 -7.58 -8.96 4.20
C GLY A 166 -6.25 -8.22 4.39
N VAL A 167 -6.04 -7.14 3.63
CA VAL A 167 -4.87 -6.27 3.71
C VAL A 167 -5.02 -5.34 4.91
N GLU A 168 -4.02 -5.35 5.77
CA GLU A 168 -3.86 -4.45 6.91
C GLU A 168 -2.46 -3.84 6.83
N VAL A 169 -2.37 -2.53 6.98
CA VAL A 169 -1.08 -1.81 6.99
C VAL A 169 -0.79 -1.36 8.42
N THR A 170 0.31 -1.88 8.97
CA THR A 170 0.78 -1.60 10.33
C THR A 170 1.60 -0.31 10.40
N ASP A 171 1.72 0.25 11.60
CA ASP A 171 2.53 1.46 11.80
C ASP A 171 4.03 1.14 11.62
N GLU A 172 4.46 -0.08 11.94
CA GLU A 172 5.82 -0.55 11.68
C GLU A 172 6.16 -0.59 10.18
N GLU A 173 5.23 -1.05 9.33
CA GLU A 173 5.40 -1.06 7.88
C GLU A 173 5.49 0.36 7.32
N ILE A 174 4.69 1.29 7.86
CA ILE A 174 4.73 2.71 7.47
C ILE A 174 6.06 3.35 7.87
N ASP A 175 6.57 3.06 9.06
CA ASP A 175 7.86 3.55 9.52
C ASP A 175 9.02 3.00 8.69
N SER A 176 8.96 1.71 8.33
CA SER A 176 9.92 1.09 7.43
C SER A 176 9.88 1.74 6.05
N ALA A 177 8.69 1.86 5.45
CA ALA A 177 8.52 2.44 4.13
C ALA A 177 8.94 3.93 4.08
N PHE A 178 8.74 4.69 5.15
CA PHE A 178 9.27 6.05 5.26
C PHE A 178 10.81 6.06 5.30
N THR A 179 11.42 5.11 6.01
CA THR A 179 12.89 4.98 6.04
C THR A 179 13.44 4.64 4.65
N ASP A 180 12.78 3.72 3.94
CA ASP A 180 13.13 3.36 2.57
C ASP A 180 12.95 4.55 1.61
N PHE A 181 11.88 5.33 1.78
CA PHE A 181 11.67 6.56 1.05
C PHE A 181 12.81 7.57 1.27
N VAL A 182 13.24 7.79 2.52
CA VAL A 182 14.37 8.67 2.83
C VAL A 182 15.66 8.15 2.20
N ALA A 183 15.92 6.84 2.26
CA ALA A 183 17.08 6.23 1.62
C ALA A 183 17.07 6.45 0.10
N ALA A 184 15.91 6.28 -0.55
CA ALA A 184 15.73 6.53 -1.98
C ALA A 184 15.93 8.01 -2.37
N GLN A 185 15.66 8.95 -1.45
CA GLN A 185 15.91 10.39 -1.63
C GLN A 185 17.33 10.83 -1.24
N GLY A 186 18.28 9.90 -1.06
CA GLY A 186 19.67 10.19 -0.73
C GLY A 186 20.03 10.09 0.76
N GLY A 187 19.11 9.62 1.60
CA GLY A 187 19.38 9.24 2.99
C GLY A 187 19.38 10.37 4.02
N ASN A 188 19.08 11.62 3.62
CA ASN A 188 19.08 12.76 4.52
C ASN A 188 17.66 13.08 5.02
N THR A 189 17.32 12.58 6.21
CA THR A 189 16.01 12.79 6.83
C THR A 189 15.66 14.27 6.98
N ASP A 190 16.60 15.12 7.41
CA ASP A 190 16.33 16.54 7.65
C ASP A 190 15.95 17.29 6.36
N GLU A 191 16.57 16.92 5.24
CA GLU A 191 16.28 17.48 3.93
C GLU A 191 14.91 17.02 3.41
N VAL A 192 14.55 15.76 3.63
CA VAL A 192 13.21 15.25 3.33
C VAL A 192 12.16 15.99 4.16
N VAL A 193 12.35 16.10 5.48
CA VAL A 193 11.42 16.82 6.37
C VAL A 193 11.27 18.28 5.95
N LYS A 194 12.38 18.94 5.60
CA LYS A 194 12.36 20.31 5.09
C LYS A 194 11.57 20.40 3.78
N SER A 195 11.76 19.47 2.85
CA SER A 195 11.06 19.46 1.56
C SER A 195 9.55 19.24 1.73
N LEU A 196 9.15 18.31 2.62
CA LEU A 196 7.74 18.10 2.96
C LEU A 196 7.08 19.37 3.49
N ARG A 197 7.79 20.12 4.33
CA ARG A 197 7.31 21.41 4.86
C ARG A 197 7.28 22.50 3.77
N ASP A 198 8.36 22.68 3.03
CA ASP A 198 8.55 23.82 2.14
C ASP A 198 7.71 23.73 0.85
N TYR A 199 7.39 22.51 0.38
CA TYR A 199 6.64 22.29 -0.86
C TYR A 199 5.21 21.81 -0.65
N TYR A 200 4.94 21.07 0.43
CA TYR A 200 3.63 20.45 0.68
C TYR A 200 2.97 20.95 1.96
N ASN A 201 3.69 21.73 2.78
CA ASN A 201 3.24 22.14 4.11
C ASN A 201 2.81 20.96 5.00
N TRP A 202 3.48 19.82 4.86
CA TRP A 202 3.19 18.59 5.60
C TRP A 202 4.20 18.32 6.71
N SER A 203 3.69 17.79 7.82
CA SER A 203 4.51 17.09 8.81
C SER A 203 4.88 15.69 8.33
N VAL A 204 5.87 15.07 8.99
CA VAL A 204 6.24 13.67 8.72
C VAL A 204 5.06 12.74 8.99
N ASP A 205 4.31 12.97 10.07
CA ASP A 205 3.17 12.13 10.44
C ASP A 205 2.06 12.23 9.38
N GLN A 206 1.76 13.44 8.89
CA GLN A 206 0.81 13.61 7.78
C GLN A 206 1.29 12.93 6.49
N PHE A 207 2.59 13.03 6.17
CA PHE A 207 3.13 12.34 5.00
C PHE A 207 3.02 10.83 5.13
N LYS A 208 3.34 10.28 6.31
CA LYS A 208 3.20 8.85 6.62
C LYS A 208 1.76 8.39 6.49
N ASP A 209 0.82 9.10 7.10
CA ASP A 209 -0.58 8.69 7.17
C ASP A 209 -1.34 8.91 5.84
N THR A 210 -1.03 9.98 5.11
CA THR A 210 -1.75 10.35 3.87
C THR A 210 -1.11 9.73 2.63
N PHE A 211 0.22 9.68 2.55
CA PHE A 211 0.93 9.24 1.35
C PHE A 211 1.47 7.82 1.50
N ILE A 212 2.32 7.56 2.50
CA ILE A 212 2.97 6.25 2.65
C ILE A 212 1.92 5.15 2.90
N ARG A 213 0.96 5.39 3.79
CA ARG A 213 -0.13 4.44 4.06
C ARG A 213 -0.96 4.13 2.80
N ASP A 214 -1.31 5.15 2.00
CA ASP A 214 -2.05 4.95 0.74
C ASP A 214 -1.24 4.14 -0.27
N VAL A 215 0.07 4.42 -0.40
CA VAL A 215 0.99 3.65 -1.26
C VAL A 215 1.04 2.19 -0.83
N LEU A 216 1.19 1.90 0.47
CA LEU A 216 1.22 0.54 0.99
C LEU A 216 -0.10 -0.20 0.75
N TYR A 217 -1.24 0.44 1.03
CA TYR A 217 -2.54 -0.15 0.73
C TYR A 217 -2.71 -0.45 -0.75
N ARG A 218 -2.35 0.48 -1.64
CA ARG A 218 -2.43 0.27 -3.08
C ARG A 218 -1.53 -0.89 -3.51
N GLN A 219 -0.30 -0.95 -3.02
CA GLN A 219 0.63 -2.04 -3.32
C GLN A 219 0.08 -3.40 -2.89
N ASP A 220 -0.39 -3.52 -1.65
CA ASP A 220 -0.85 -4.81 -1.13
C ASP A 220 -2.22 -5.23 -1.68
N VAL A 221 -3.10 -4.26 -2.00
CA VAL A 221 -4.32 -4.54 -2.76
C VAL A 221 -3.98 -5.06 -4.16
N THR A 222 -2.97 -4.49 -4.85
CA THR A 222 -2.50 -5.00 -6.13
C THR A 222 -1.99 -6.44 -6.00
N LYS A 223 -1.18 -6.75 -4.98
CA LYS A 223 -0.75 -8.14 -4.72
C LYS A 223 -1.95 -9.08 -4.51
N GLY A 224 -2.95 -8.63 -3.73
CA GLY A 224 -4.18 -9.38 -3.50
C GLY A 224 -4.99 -9.63 -4.78
N LEU A 225 -5.09 -8.63 -5.65
CA LEU A 225 -5.72 -8.73 -6.97
C LEU A 225 -4.98 -9.70 -7.88
N VAL A 226 -3.65 -9.58 -7.99
CA VAL A 226 -2.80 -10.45 -8.82
C VAL A 226 -2.89 -11.92 -8.35
N ALA A 227 -3.00 -12.15 -7.04
CA ALA A 227 -3.18 -13.47 -6.46
C ALA A 227 -4.60 -14.05 -6.67
N ASP A 228 -5.60 -13.21 -6.96
CA ASP A 228 -6.98 -13.62 -7.18
C ASP A 228 -7.12 -14.30 -8.56
N ALA A 229 -7.41 -15.60 -8.55
CA ALA A 229 -7.57 -16.37 -9.77
C ALA A 229 -8.72 -15.89 -10.67
N GLN A 230 -9.67 -15.11 -10.14
CA GLN A 230 -10.79 -14.51 -10.87
C GLN A 230 -10.46 -13.11 -11.41
N PHE A 231 -9.36 -12.50 -10.97
CA PHE A 231 -8.88 -11.26 -11.55
C PHE A 231 -8.25 -11.54 -12.92
N ASP A 232 -8.56 -10.68 -13.89
CA ASP A 232 -8.00 -10.73 -15.25
C ASP A 232 -8.12 -12.08 -15.97
N VAL A 233 -9.20 -12.83 -15.72
CA VAL A 233 -9.43 -14.15 -16.33
C VAL A 233 -9.39 -14.11 -17.86
N GLU A 234 -9.94 -13.08 -18.48
CA GLU A 234 -9.93 -12.97 -19.94
C GLU A 234 -8.53 -12.66 -20.49
N LYS A 235 -7.76 -11.81 -19.80
CA LYS A 235 -6.35 -11.54 -20.11
C LYS A 235 -5.46 -12.77 -19.92
N ARG A 236 -5.73 -13.59 -18.90
CA ARG A 236 -5.07 -14.89 -18.72
C ARG A 236 -5.36 -15.84 -19.88
N LYS A 237 -6.62 -15.96 -20.31
CA LYS A 237 -6.99 -16.80 -21.48
C LYS A 237 -6.32 -16.32 -22.76
N GLU A 238 -6.22 -15.01 -22.95
CA GLU A 238 -5.48 -14.41 -24.06
C GLU A 238 -4.01 -14.80 -24.02
N ALA A 239 -3.35 -14.67 -22.86
CA ALA A 239 -1.96 -15.10 -22.68
C ALA A 239 -1.78 -16.61 -22.91
N GLU A 240 -2.70 -17.46 -22.43
CA GLU A 240 -2.67 -18.90 -22.68
C GLU A 240 -2.81 -19.23 -24.18
N ALA A 241 -3.65 -18.48 -24.91
CA ALA A 241 -3.78 -18.63 -26.35
C ALA A 241 -2.49 -18.20 -27.08
N VAL A 242 -1.84 -17.13 -26.64
CA VAL A 242 -0.54 -16.70 -27.16
C VAL A 242 0.55 -17.74 -26.87
N LEU A 243 0.60 -18.29 -25.66
CA LEU A 243 1.52 -19.37 -25.31
C LEU A 243 1.32 -20.59 -26.22
N ALA A 244 0.07 -20.97 -26.49
CA ALA A 244 -0.24 -22.07 -27.41
C ALA A 244 0.23 -21.78 -28.85
N ARG A 245 0.13 -20.52 -29.31
CA ARG A 245 0.69 -20.09 -30.61
C ARG A 245 2.21 -20.21 -30.62
N VAL A 246 2.88 -19.74 -29.56
CA VAL A 246 4.34 -19.83 -29.42
C VAL A 246 4.77 -21.29 -29.44
N GLN A 247 4.21 -22.14 -28.59
CA GLN A 247 4.57 -23.55 -28.51
C GLN A 247 4.40 -24.27 -29.85
N LYS A 248 3.30 -24.01 -30.56
CA LYS A 248 3.07 -24.56 -31.90
C LYS A 248 4.16 -24.14 -32.89
N ALA A 249 4.64 -22.90 -32.80
CA ALA A 249 5.71 -22.41 -33.67
C ALA A 249 7.06 -23.04 -33.33
N VAL A 250 7.36 -23.23 -32.04
CA VAL A 250 8.53 -23.99 -31.56
C VAL A 250 8.51 -25.42 -32.08
N ASP A 251 7.40 -26.12 -31.90
CA ASP A 251 7.24 -27.51 -32.32
C ASP A 251 7.39 -27.66 -33.84
N ALA A 252 6.82 -26.72 -34.61
CA ALA A 252 6.95 -26.71 -36.06
C ALA A 252 8.39 -26.48 -36.52
N ALA A 253 9.14 -25.60 -35.85
CA ALA A 253 10.54 -25.34 -36.15
C ALA A 253 11.45 -26.54 -35.82
N ALA A 254 11.13 -27.29 -34.75
CA ALA A 254 11.87 -28.51 -34.39
C ALA A 254 11.70 -29.67 -35.38
N VAL A 255 10.65 -29.67 -36.22
CA VAL A 255 10.39 -30.72 -37.23
C VAL A 255 11.10 -30.45 -38.55
N VAL A 256 11.61 -29.23 -38.79
CA VAL A 256 12.38 -28.91 -40.00
C VAL A 256 13.80 -29.46 -39.83
N PRO A 257 14.26 -30.42 -40.66
CA PRO A 257 15.66 -30.85 -40.61
C PRO A 257 16.54 -29.66 -41.01
N ALA A 258 17.58 -29.39 -40.22
CA ALA A 258 18.60 -28.41 -40.57
C ALA A 258 19.34 -28.86 -41.85
N GLU A 259 18.83 -28.47 -43.02
CA GLU A 259 19.59 -28.58 -44.26
C GLU A 259 20.55 -27.39 -44.36
N GLY A 260 21.83 -27.66 -44.07
CA GLY A 260 22.99 -27.00 -44.66
C GLY A 260 23.22 -25.53 -44.33
N GLY A 261 24.01 -25.26 -43.29
CA GLY A 261 24.67 -23.98 -43.07
C GLY A 261 26.04 -24.20 -42.41
N ASP A 262 27.10 -23.85 -43.12
CA ASP A 262 28.50 -24.02 -42.71
C ASP A 262 28.80 -23.32 -41.38
N ALA A 263 29.57 -24.00 -40.54
CA ALA A 263 30.10 -23.48 -39.28
C ALA A 263 31.01 -22.27 -39.52
N ALA A 264 30.71 -21.13 -38.88
CA ALA A 264 31.68 -20.08 -38.62
C ALA A 264 31.35 -19.36 -37.29
N ASP A 265 32.30 -19.48 -36.36
CA ASP A 265 32.56 -18.70 -35.16
C ASP A 265 31.57 -18.69 -33.98
N GLY A 266 31.87 -19.56 -33.01
CA GLY A 266 32.01 -19.16 -31.61
C GLY A 266 30.73 -19.02 -30.78
N ALA A 267 30.41 -20.10 -30.04
CA ALA A 267 29.47 -20.17 -28.91
C ALA A 267 27.97 -20.41 -29.19
N ASP A 268 27.60 -20.96 -30.35
CA ASP A 268 26.21 -21.36 -30.67
C ASP A 268 26.04 -22.87 -30.85
N ALA A 269 26.18 -23.63 -29.76
CA ALA A 269 25.91 -25.06 -29.77
C ALA A 269 25.30 -25.55 -28.45
N ALA A 270 24.09 -25.08 -28.13
CA ALA A 270 23.21 -25.75 -27.16
C ALA A 270 21.76 -25.27 -27.32
N ALA A 271 21.05 -25.77 -28.32
CA ALA A 271 19.61 -25.59 -28.45
C ALA A 271 19.00 -26.65 -29.40
N GLU A 272 19.24 -27.93 -29.11
CA GLU A 272 18.44 -28.99 -29.74
C GLU A 272 16.99 -28.89 -29.22
N GLY A 273 16.12 -28.29 -30.02
CA GLY A 273 14.67 -28.13 -29.77
C GLY A 273 14.22 -26.80 -29.15
N ALA A 274 15.00 -25.72 -29.30
CA ALA A 274 14.59 -24.38 -28.85
C ALA A 274 13.63 -23.71 -29.87
N ALA A 275 12.76 -22.83 -29.37
CA ALA A 275 12.02 -21.91 -30.21
C ALA A 275 12.99 -21.19 -31.16
N THR A 276 12.73 -21.18 -32.47
CA THR A 276 13.59 -20.38 -33.36
C THR A 276 13.40 -18.90 -33.04
N PRO A 277 14.49 -18.11 -32.96
CA PRO A 277 14.47 -16.65 -32.81
C PRO A 277 13.72 -15.85 -33.90
N GLU A 278 13.09 -16.53 -34.86
CA GLU A 278 12.27 -15.86 -35.87
C GLU A 278 10.77 -15.97 -35.53
N THR A 279 10.37 -16.99 -34.76
CA THR A 279 8.95 -17.27 -34.49
C THR A 279 8.43 -16.57 -33.24
N PHE A 280 9.17 -16.61 -32.14
CA PHE A 280 8.77 -15.95 -30.90
C PHE A 280 8.76 -14.43 -31.11
N GLU A 281 9.78 -13.89 -31.76
CA GLU A 281 10.00 -12.48 -32.04
C GLU A 281 8.93 -11.93 -32.96
N SER A 282 8.51 -12.72 -33.96
CA SER A 282 7.38 -12.36 -34.81
C SER A 282 6.07 -12.31 -34.03
N ILE A 283 5.83 -13.25 -33.11
CA ILE A 283 4.62 -13.23 -32.27
C ILE A 283 4.68 -12.06 -31.30
N ALA A 284 5.83 -11.80 -30.67
CA ALA A 284 6.04 -10.68 -29.76
C ALA A 284 5.77 -9.34 -30.43
N LYS A 285 6.29 -9.12 -31.65
CA LYS A 285 5.99 -7.90 -32.44
C LYS A 285 4.51 -7.75 -32.77
N GLU A 286 3.79 -8.86 -32.91
CA GLU A 286 2.38 -8.86 -33.29
C GLU A 286 1.46 -8.59 -32.08
N VAL A 287 1.77 -9.16 -30.91
CA VAL A 287 0.81 -9.26 -29.79
C VAL A 287 1.30 -8.73 -28.45
N SER A 288 2.59 -8.43 -28.30
CA SER A 288 3.11 -7.95 -27.01
C SER A 288 2.67 -6.51 -26.78
N ASP A 289 2.10 -6.26 -25.60
CA ASP A 289 1.71 -4.94 -25.11
C ASP A 289 2.90 -4.18 -24.45
N ASP A 290 4.10 -4.77 -24.38
CA ASP A 290 5.26 -4.09 -23.81
C ASP A 290 5.81 -3.03 -24.78
N PRO A 291 5.70 -1.73 -24.46
CA PRO A 291 6.11 -0.66 -25.37
C PRO A 291 7.63 -0.61 -25.60
N THR A 292 8.43 -1.26 -24.76
CA THR A 292 9.90 -1.17 -24.82
C THR A 292 10.53 -2.26 -25.67
N SER A 293 10.02 -3.49 -25.57
CA SER A 293 10.62 -4.65 -26.23
C SER A 293 9.81 -5.20 -27.40
N ALA A 294 8.49 -4.93 -27.49
CA ALA A 294 7.61 -5.53 -28.50
C ALA A 294 8.13 -5.34 -29.92
N GLU A 295 8.47 -4.10 -30.31
CA GLU A 295 9.02 -3.76 -31.63
C GLU A 295 10.35 -4.47 -31.94
N ASN A 296 11.10 -4.84 -30.90
CA ASN A 296 12.36 -5.58 -31.00
C ASN A 296 12.17 -7.09 -30.82
N GLY A 297 10.95 -7.61 -30.94
CA GLY A 297 10.69 -9.05 -30.80
C GLY A 297 10.60 -9.54 -29.36
N GLY A 298 10.47 -8.63 -28.40
CA GLY A 298 10.41 -8.97 -26.98
C GLY A 298 11.77 -8.99 -26.29
N ASP A 299 12.85 -8.56 -26.96
CA ASP A 299 14.21 -8.56 -26.40
C ASP A 299 14.32 -7.64 -25.16
N LEU A 300 14.68 -8.22 -24.01
CA LEU A 300 14.93 -7.50 -22.76
C LEU A 300 16.40 -7.11 -22.58
N GLY A 301 17.28 -7.51 -23.50
CA GLY A 301 18.71 -7.39 -23.34
C GLY A 301 19.23 -8.25 -22.18
N VAL A 302 20.33 -7.80 -21.58
CA VAL A 302 20.98 -8.50 -20.47
C VAL A 302 20.57 -7.86 -19.14
N PHE A 303 20.09 -8.68 -18.20
CA PHE A 303 19.63 -8.23 -16.89
C PHE A 303 20.05 -9.20 -15.77
N THR A 304 20.02 -8.73 -14.53
CA THR A 304 20.12 -9.58 -13.34
C THR A 304 18.73 -9.83 -12.75
N LEU A 305 18.55 -10.94 -12.05
CA LEU A 305 17.24 -11.30 -11.47
C LEU A 305 16.71 -10.24 -10.49
N GLN A 306 17.60 -9.50 -9.81
CA GLN A 306 17.21 -8.45 -8.86
C GLN A 306 16.64 -7.20 -9.54
N GLN A 307 16.81 -7.05 -10.85
CA GLN A 307 16.21 -5.97 -11.64
C GLN A 307 14.77 -6.29 -12.05
N MET A 308 14.34 -7.55 -11.91
CA MET A 308 13.02 -8.02 -12.31
C MET A 308 12.11 -8.22 -11.10
N VAL A 309 10.79 -8.17 -11.33
CA VAL A 309 9.82 -8.52 -10.28
C VAL A 309 9.96 -10.01 -9.90
N PRO A 310 9.73 -10.37 -8.63
CA PRO A 310 10.05 -11.72 -8.12
C PRO A 310 9.44 -12.86 -8.92
N GLU A 311 8.20 -12.72 -9.38
CA GLU A 311 7.47 -13.74 -10.15
C GLU A 311 8.14 -14.00 -11.50
N PHE A 312 8.57 -12.93 -12.19
CA PHE A 312 9.29 -13.03 -13.46
C PHE A 312 10.69 -13.61 -13.25
N ALA A 313 11.42 -13.10 -12.25
CA ALA A 313 12.75 -13.59 -11.89
C ALA A 313 12.74 -15.09 -11.57
N ASN A 314 11.78 -15.56 -10.79
CA ASN A 314 11.62 -16.98 -10.45
C ASN A 314 11.33 -17.83 -11.69
N ALA A 315 10.54 -17.33 -12.63
CA ALA A 315 10.28 -18.03 -13.89
C ALA A 315 11.53 -18.16 -14.75
N VAL A 316 12.32 -17.08 -14.88
CA VAL A 316 13.59 -17.10 -15.62
C VAL A 316 14.60 -18.02 -14.95
N ALA A 317 14.76 -17.94 -13.63
CA ALA A 317 15.71 -18.75 -12.88
C ALA A 317 15.41 -20.27 -12.95
N GLY A 318 14.15 -20.63 -13.13
CA GLY A 318 13.70 -22.02 -13.30
C GLY A 318 13.73 -22.53 -14.74
N LEU A 319 14.11 -21.69 -15.71
CA LEU A 319 14.04 -22.02 -17.13
C LEU A 319 15.39 -22.51 -17.66
N GLU A 320 15.36 -23.51 -18.54
CA GLU A 320 16.55 -23.92 -19.29
C GLU A 320 16.78 -22.99 -20.49
N VAL A 321 18.04 -22.81 -20.89
CA VAL A 321 18.39 -22.04 -22.08
C VAL A 321 17.69 -22.63 -23.32
N GLY A 322 17.07 -21.75 -24.11
CA GLY A 322 16.28 -22.07 -25.30
C GLY A 322 14.83 -22.48 -25.02
N LYS A 323 14.40 -22.59 -23.75
CA LYS A 323 13.03 -22.95 -23.38
C LYS A 323 12.14 -21.74 -23.19
N VAL A 324 10.83 -21.97 -23.34
CA VAL A 324 9.75 -21.00 -23.11
C VAL A 324 9.04 -21.36 -21.81
N SER A 325 8.72 -20.36 -20.99
CA SER A 325 7.99 -20.52 -19.74
C SER A 325 6.50 -20.83 -19.95
N GLY A 326 5.82 -21.22 -18.87
CA GLY A 326 4.36 -21.06 -18.82
C GLY A 326 3.96 -19.58 -18.77
N VAL A 327 2.66 -19.32 -18.61
CA VAL A 327 2.16 -17.97 -18.35
C VAL A 327 2.55 -17.55 -16.92
N VAL A 328 3.28 -16.45 -16.81
CA VAL A 328 3.73 -15.86 -15.54
C VAL A 328 2.87 -14.63 -15.25
N HIS A 329 2.22 -14.57 -14.10
CA HIS A 329 1.38 -13.43 -13.72
C HIS A 329 2.16 -12.51 -12.78
N THR A 330 2.21 -11.21 -13.11
CA THR A 330 2.82 -10.16 -12.30
C THR A 330 1.89 -8.95 -12.20
N GLU A 331 2.28 -7.93 -11.44
CA GLU A 331 1.53 -6.66 -11.37
C GLU A 331 1.37 -5.93 -12.71
N PHE A 332 2.20 -6.26 -13.71
CA PHE A 332 2.12 -5.68 -15.05
C PHE A 332 1.20 -6.46 -16.00
N GLY A 333 0.80 -7.68 -15.63
CA GLY A 333 0.00 -8.57 -16.47
C GLY A 333 0.60 -9.96 -16.63
N PHE A 334 0.39 -10.56 -17.80
CA PHE A 334 0.76 -11.94 -18.09
C PHE A 334 1.94 -11.99 -19.04
N HIS A 335 2.99 -12.69 -18.64
CA HIS A 335 4.26 -12.76 -19.35
C HIS A 335 4.48 -14.18 -19.85
N ILE A 336 5.02 -14.29 -21.06
CA ILE A 336 5.58 -15.53 -21.59
C ILE A 336 7.04 -15.24 -21.89
N VAL A 337 7.95 -16.02 -21.33
CA VAL A 337 9.38 -15.72 -21.35
C VAL A 337 10.12 -16.82 -22.08
N ARG A 338 11.09 -16.47 -22.92
CA ARG A 338 12.07 -17.39 -23.47
C ARG A 338 13.45 -17.01 -22.95
N LEU A 339 14.16 -17.96 -22.36
CA LEU A 339 15.54 -17.73 -21.91
C LEU A 339 16.49 -18.01 -23.07
N ASP A 340 17.32 -17.05 -23.45
CA ASP A 340 18.28 -17.19 -24.55
C ASP A 340 19.68 -17.54 -24.03
N LYS A 341 20.07 -16.96 -22.89
CA LYS A 341 21.41 -17.18 -22.34
C LYS A 341 21.50 -16.91 -20.85
N VAL A 342 22.35 -17.69 -20.18
CA VAL A 342 22.87 -17.38 -18.85
C VAL A 342 24.35 -17.04 -18.96
N ILE A 343 24.74 -15.91 -18.39
CA ILE A 343 26.10 -15.38 -18.36
C ILE A 343 26.58 -15.44 -16.90
N PRO A 344 27.44 -16.40 -16.54
CA PRO A 344 27.92 -16.53 -15.17
C PRO A 344 28.67 -15.30 -14.70
N GLY A 345 28.46 -14.89 -13.45
CA GLY A 345 29.22 -13.81 -12.83
C GLY A 345 30.71 -14.14 -12.67
N GLU A 346 31.58 -13.12 -12.71
CA GLU A 346 33.04 -13.30 -12.64
C GLU A 346 33.54 -13.99 -11.37
N SER A 347 32.78 -13.89 -10.28
CA SER A 347 33.11 -14.47 -8.97
C SER A 347 32.64 -15.92 -8.80
N GLY A 348 31.85 -16.47 -9.74
CA GLY A 348 31.14 -17.74 -9.58
C GLY A 348 30.00 -17.69 -8.54
N ASP A 349 29.62 -16.49 -8.09
CA ASP A 349 28.45 -16.25 -7.26
C ASP A 349 27.19 -16.20 -8.14
N PRO A 350 26.23 -17.13 -7.99
CA PRO A 350 25.01 -17.14 -8.80
C PRO A 350 24.16 -15.88 -8.70
N THR A 351 24.35 -15.07 -7.63
CA THR A 351 23.65 -13.78 -7.51
C THR A 351 24.15 -12.72 -8.47
N GLN A 352 25.33 -12.94 -9.07
CA GLN A 352 25.96 -12.08 -10.08
C GLN A 352 25.73 -12.59 -11.51
N ASP A 353 24.98 -13.67 -11.68
CA ASP A 353 24.63 -14.19 -12.99
C ASP A 353 23.70 -13.21 -13.72
N GLN A 354 23.96 -13.07 -15.01
CA GLN A 354 23.18 -12.25 -15.92
C GLN A 354 22.41 -13.13 -16.90
N TYR A 355 21.24 -12.68 -17.30
CA TYR A 355 20.29 -13.41 -18.13
C TYR A 355 19.96 -12.58 -19.36
N ALA A 356 19.91 -13.22 -20.52
CA ALA A 356 19.34 -12.65 -21.72
C ALA A 356 18.06 -13.42 -22.07
N ALA A 357 16.96 -12.70 -22.23
CA ALA A 357 15.65 -13.31 -22.47
C ALA A 357 14.81 -12.44 -23.39
N HIS A 358 13.89 -13.08 -24.10
CA HIS A 358 12.79 -12.43 -24.77
C HIS A 358 11.50 -12.65 -23.98
N HIS A 359 10.58 -11.69 -24.05
CA HIS A 359 9.26 -11.86 -23.45
C HIS A 359 8.12 -11.34 -24.33
N ILE A 360 6.92 -11.84 -24.04
CA ILE A 360 5.66 -11.33 -24.57
C ILE A 360 4.82 -10.94 -23.37
N LEU A 361 4.40 -9.68 -23.32
CA LEU A 361 3.51 -9.15 -22.30
C LEU A 361 2.09 -9.05 -22.86
N ILE A 362 1.12 -9.62 -22.14
CA ILE A 362 -0.28 -9.26 -22.28
C ILE A 362 -0.62 -8.39 -21.07
N ALA A 363 -0.84 -7.10 -21.30
CA ALA A 363 -1.01 -6.13 -20.23
C ALA A 363 -2.26 -6.47 -19.40
N GLY A 364 -2.05 -6.51 -18.08
CA GLY A 364 -3.12 -6.69 -17.10
C GLY A 364 -3.94 -5.43 -16.90
N THR A 365 -5.02 -5.55 -16.14
CA THR A 365 -5.80 -4.39 -15.68
C THR A 365 -5.02 -3.69 -14.56
N SER A 366 -4.70 -2.42 -14.76
CA SER A 366 -4.06 -1.61 -13.72
C SER A 366 -4.97 -1.44 -12.50
N LEU A 367 -4.39 -1.20 -11.32
CA LEU A 367 -5.19 -0.88 -10.13
C LEU A 367 -6.09 0.34 -10.38
N ASP A 368 -5.58 1.36 -11.08
CA ASP A 368 -6.34 2.58 -11.36
C ASP A 368 -7.54 2.32 -12.28
N ASP A 369 -7.38 1.53 -13.35
CA ASP A 369 -8.50 1.14 -14.23
C ASP A 369 -9.52 0.29 -13.49
N TYR A 370 -9.04 -0.63 -12.64
CA TYR A 370 -9.89 -1.43 -11.78
C TYR A 370 -10.70 -0.56 -10.80
N LEU A 371 -10.06 0.38 -10.12
CA LEU A 371 -10.72 1.30 -9.19
C LEU A 371 -11.68 2.25 -9.92
N LYS A 372 -11.36 2.72 -11.13
CA LYS A 372 -12.25 3.54 -11.95
C LYS A 372 -13.52 2.79 -12.35
N ALA A 373 -13.40 1.51 -12.72
CA ALA A 373 -14.56 0.65 -12.97
C ALA A 373 -15.42 0.45 -11.70
N ARG A 374 -14.77 0.30 -10.54
CA ARG A 374 -15.46 0.22 -9.24
C ARG A 374 -16.16 1.51 -8.87
N GLU A 375 -15.54 2.65 -9.13
CA GLU A 375 -16.11 3.97 -8.90
C GLU A 375 -17.37 4.18 -9.74
N ALA A 376 -17.32 3.84 -11.04
CA ALA A 376 -18.46 3.92 -11.93
C ALA A 376 -19.66 3.06 -11.47
N ALA A 377 -19.39 1.95 -10.78
CA ALA A 377 -20.40 1.09 -10.18
C ALA A 377 -20.81 1.50 -8.74
N ALA A 378 -20.09 2.43 -8.12
CA ALA A 378 -20.29 2.80 -6.73
C ALA A 378 -21.46 3.78 -6.55
N LYS A 379 -22.11 3.70 -5.38
CA LYS A 379 -23.12 4.70 -4.98
C LYS A 379 -22.41 5.86 -4.30
N ILE A 380 -22.15 6.93 -5.07
CA ILE A 380 -21.48 8.13 -4.58
C ILE A 380 -22.50 9.24 -4.32
N ARG A 381 -22.43 9.85 -3.14
CA ARG A 381 -23.18 11.06 -2.77
C ARG A 381 -22.21 12.13 -2.30
N ARG A 382 -22.12 13.24 -3.03
CA ARG A 382 -21.28 14.39 -2.69
C ARG A 382 -22.04 15.37 -1.80
N PHE A 383 -21.33 15.95 -0.82
CA PHE A 383 -21.85 16.97 0.11
C PHE A 383 -21.09 18.30 0.03
N VAL A 384 -19.89 18.29 -0.55
CA VAL A 384 -19.08 19.49 -0.80
C VAL A 384 -19.41 20.11 -2.16
N PRO A 385 -19.32 21.45 -2.29
CA PRO A 385 -19.62 22.16 -3.54
C PRO A 385 -18.78 21.67 -4.69
#